data_AF-A0A917DWG0-F1
#
_entry.id   AF-A0A917DWG0-F1
#
_cell.length_a   1.000
_cell.length_b   1.000
_cell.length_c   1.000
_cell.angle_alpha   90.00
_cell.angle_beta   90.00
_cell.angle_gamma   90.00
#
_symmetry.space_group_name_H-M   'P 1'
#
loop_
_entity.id
_entity.type
_entity.pdbx_description
1 polymer ?
#
loop_
_entity_poly.entity_id
_entity_poly.type
_entity_poly.pdbx_seq_one_letter_code
_entity_poly.pdbx_strand_id
1 'polypeptide(L)'
;MIIEEFIATANPSNKVFKVFAKHGKSSIGWFYGLKTHLIINNLGQIINFGLTHASVSDNNENLLKQMLKGLKVKCFGDKGYISKLFSFFYEQGLELVHKVRANMKNQIMNLNDKINLKKRALIESVNDILMTVFDIEHTRHHNPINAIAHTFGALIVYLR
;
A
#
# COMPACT_ATOMS: atom_id res chain seq x y z
N MET A 1 1.57 11.34 -7.17
CA MET A 1 0.96 10.02 -6.90
C MET A 1 0.95 9.79 -5.40
N ILE A 2 0.06 8.94 -4.89
CA ILE A 2 -0.04 8.60 -3.48
C ILE A 2 0.14 7.09 -3.35
N ILE A 3 0.94 6.63 -2.38
CA ILE A 3 1.14 5.22 -2.05
C ILE A 3 0.59 4.91 -0.67
N GLU A 4 -0.18 3.84 -0.56
CA GLU A 4 -0.76 3.36 0.70
C GLU A 4 -1.01 1.86 0.66
N GLU A 5 -0.94 1.23 1.83
CA GLU A 5 -1.35 -0.15 2.03
C GLU A 5 -2.71 -0.26 2.72
N PHE A 6 -3.47 -1.29 2.36
CA PHE A 6 -4.57 -1.79 3.17
C PHE A 6 -4.40 -3.29 3.40
N ILE A 7 -5.01 -3.77 4.47
CA ILE A 7 -4.84 -5.15 4.93
C ILE A 7 -5.99 -5.98 4.38
N ALA A 8 -5.67 -7.11 3.75
CA ALA A 8 -6.63 -8.17 3.48
C ALA A 8 -6.49 -9.23 4.59
N THR A 9 -7.44 -9.25 5.52
CA THR A 9 -7.40 -10.17 6.66
C THR A 9 -7.73 -11.59 6.24
N ALA A 10 -6.98 -12.56 6.78
CA ALA A 10 -7.26 -13.98 6.66
C ALA A 10 -7.61 -14.54 8.04
N ASN A 11 -8.52 -15.51 8.10
CA ASN A 11 -8.85 -16.16 9.37
C ASN A 11 -7.69 -17.11 9.78
N PRO A 12 -7.04 -16.92 10.95
CA PRO A 12 -5.95 -17.78 11.40
C PRO A 12 -6.35 -19.26 11.59
N SER A 13 -7.62 -19.51 11.90
CA SER A 13 -8.17 -20.87 12.03
C SER A 13 -8.38 -21.54 10.67
N ASN A 14 -8.43 -20.77 9.58
CA ASN A 14 -8.57 -21.27 8.23
C ASN A 14 -7.20 -21.68 7.67
N LYS A 15 -6.99 -22.99 7.50
CA LYS A 15 -5.73 -23.57 7.02
C LYS A 15 -5.41 -23.22 5.56
N VAL A 16 -6.38 -22.71 4.79
CA VAL A 16 -6.25 -22.39 3.36
C VAL A 16 -5.08 -21.44 3.09
N PHE A 17 -4.90 -20.41 3.93
CA PHE A 17 -3.82 -19.44 3.76
C PHE A 17 -2.58 -19.73 4.59
N LYS A 18 -2.44 -20.90 5.21
CA LYS A 18 -1.33 -21.16 6.16
C LYS A 18 0.07 -20.91 5.56
N VAL A 19 0.24 -21.15 4.26
CA VAL A 19 1.50 -20.94 3.52
C VAL A 19 1.67 -19.48 3.07
N PHE A 20 0.57 -18.76 2.84
CA PHE A 20 0.56 -17.43 2.22
C PHE A 20 0.29 -16.28 3.20
N ALA A 21 -0.47 -16.49 4.25
CA ALA A 21 -0.75 -15.49 5.27
C ALA A 21 0.27 -15.60 6.40
N LYS A 22 0.75 -14.45 6.86
CA LYS A 22 1.62 -14.34 8.03
C LYS A 22 1.00 -13.39 9.04
N HIS A 23 1.52 -13.39 10.25
CA HIS A 23 1.19 -12.34 11.20
C HIS A 23 1.95 -11.05 10.86
N GLY A 24 1.23 -9.92 10.88
CA GLY A 24 1.78 -8.58 10.79
C GLY A 24 1.33 -7.74 11.97
N LYS A 25 2.06 -6.66 12.23
CA LYS A 25 1.72 -5.68 13.26
C LYS A 25 1.40 -4.34 12.58
N SER A 26 0.21 -3.81 12.82
CA SER A 26 -0.18 -2.46 12.45
C SER A 26 -0.20 -1.55 13.69
N SER A 27 -0.56 -0.29 13.51
CA SER A 27 -0.84 0.64 14.61
C SER A 27 -2.04 0.21 15.47
N ILE A 28 -2.97 -0.57 14.90
CA ILE A 28 -4.24 -0.98 15.53
C ILE A 28 -4.12 -2.35 16.20
N GLY A 29 -3.12 -3.18 15.83
CA GLY A 29 -2.87 -4.44 16.50
C GLY A 29 -2.15 -5.47 15.63
N TRP A 30 -2.22 -6.72 16.05
CA TRP A 30 -1.77 -7.85 15.25
C TRP A 30 -2.88 -8.30 14.31
N PHE A 31 -2.51 -8.62 13.08
CA PHE A 31 -3.41 -9.20 12.10
C PHE A 31 -2.74 -10.40 11.42
N TYR A 32 -3.53 -11.28 10.83
CA TYR A 32 -3.07 -12.42 10.06
C TYR A 32 -3.61 -12.26 8.64
N GLY A 33 -2.74 -12.30 7.62
CA GLY A 33 -3.21 -12.13 6.25
C GLY A 33 -2.14 -11.65 5.26
N LEU A 34 -2.62 -10.90 4.28
CA LEU A 34 -1.85 -10.25 3.23
C LEU A 34 -2.02 -8.73 3.33
N LYS A 35 -1.07 -7.99 2.75
CA LYS A 35 -1.17 -6.55 2.53
C LYS A 35 -1.26 -6.29 1.04
N THR A 36 -2.21 -5.44 0.66
CA THR A 36 -2.31 -4.88 -0.68
C THR A 36 -1.78 -3.46 -0.63
N HIS A 37 -0.77 -3.18 -1.45
CA HIS A 37 -0.21 -1.85 -1.62
C HIS A 37 -0.73 -1.27 -2.92
N LEU A 38 -1.18 -0.01 -2.89
CA LEU A 38 -1.68 0.71 -4.06
C LEU A 38 -0.91 1.99 -4.28
N ILE A 39 -0.68 2.30 -5.55
CA ILE A 39 -0.27 3.63 -6.01
C ILE A 39 -1.39 4.19 -6.86
N ILE A 40 -1.90 5.35 -6.49
CA ILE A 40 -2.91 6.08 -7.28
C ILE A 40 -2.40 7.43 -7.76
N ASN A 41 -3.02 7.94 -8.82
CA ASN A 41 -2.87 9.34 -9.21
C ASN A 41 -3.88 10.26 -8.48
N ASN A 42 -3.85 11.54 -8.79
CA ASN A 42 -4.75 12.56 -8.21
C ASN A 42 -6.21 12.45 -8.70
N LEU A 43 -6.50 11.59 -9.67
CA LEU A 43 -7.85 11.31 -10.17
C LEU A 43 -8.45 10.04 -9.55
N GLY A 44 -7.73 9.36 -8.66
CA GLY A 44 -8.17 8.10 -8.06
C GLY A 44 -7.87 6.86 -8.89
N GLN A 45 -7.20 7.01 -10.03
CA GLN A 45 -6.86 5.86 -10.89
C GLN A 45 -5.69 5.10 -10.29
N ILE A 46 -5.81 3.77 -10.25
CA ILE A 46 -4.74 2.88 -9.80
C ILE A 46 -3.66 2.81 -10.89
N ILE A 47 -2.44 3.18 -10.53
CA ILE A 47 -1.27 3.18 -11.40
C ILE A 47 -0.47 1.88 -11.23
N ASN A 48 -0.35 1.41 -9.99
CA ASN A 48 0.33 0.16 -9.69
C ASN A 48 -0.24 -0.44 -8.40
N PHE A 49 -0.12 -1.76 -8.27
CA PHE A 49 -0.50 -2.48 -7.06
C PHE A 49 0.49 -3.60 -6.75
N GLY A 50 0.55 -4.02 -5.50
CA GLY A 50 1.39 -5.13 -5.06
C GLY A 50 0.76 -5.89 -3.92
N LEU A 51 0.91 -7.21 -3.93
CA LEU A 51 0.48 -8.09 -2.84
C LEU A 51 1.71 -8.60 -2.08
N THR A 52 1.66 -8.49 -0.76
CA THR A 52 2.73 -8.99 0.12
C THR A 52 2.17 -9.72 1.32
N HIS A 53 3.00 -10.53 1.97
CA HIS A 53 2.66 -11.08 3.28
C HIS A 53 2.49 -9.94 4.30
N ALA A 54 1.61 -10.11 5.27
CA ALA A 54 1.41 -9.15 6.37
C ALA A 54 2.69 -8.76 7.13
N SER A 55 3.66 -9.66 7.20
CA SER A 55 4.94 -9.44 7.89
C SER A 55 5.90 -8.50 7.12
N VAL A 56 5.63 -8.23 5.85
CA VAL A 56 6.48 -7.36 5.03
C VAL A 56 6.22 -5.91 5.45
N SER A 57 7.32 -5.21 5.76
CA SER A 57 7.30 -3.78 6.08
C SER A 57 7.09 -2.95 4.82
N ASP A 58 6.39 -1.83 4.94
CA ASP A 58 6.00 -0.99 3.79
C ASP A 58 7.22 -0.27 3.17
N ASN A 59 8.29 -0.09 3.96
CA ASN A 59 9.58 0.39 3.49
C ASN A 59 10.52 -0.70 2.94
N ASN A 60 10.03 -1.91 2.69
CA ASN A 60 10.84 -2.98 2.11
C ASN A 60 11.42 -2.53 0.75
N GLU A 61 12.74 -2.70 0.58
CA GLU A 61 13.44 -2.18 -0.59
C GLU A 61 12.98 -2.81 -1.90
N ASN A 62 12.76 -4.12 -1.92
CA ASN A 62 12.35 -4.82 -3.13
C ASN A 62 10.92 -4.46 -3.52
N LEU A 63 10.02 -4.35 -2.53
CA LEU A 63 8.65 -3.89 -2.73
C LEU A 63 8.65 -2.48 -3.35
N LEU A 64 9.35 -1.53 -2.72
CA LEU A 64 9.42 -0.16 -3.22
C LEU A 64 10.01 -0.08 -4.63
N LYS A 65 11.10 -0.82 -4.90
CA LYS A 65 11.74 -0.87 -6.23
C LYS A 65 10.79 -1.42 -7.30
N GLN A 66 9.93 -2.37 -6.96
CA GLN A 66 8.93 -2.92 -7.89
C GLN A 66 7.77 -1.95 -8.08
N MET A 67 7.22 -1.40 -6.99
CA MET A 67 6.05 -0.54 -7.03
C MET A 67 6.30 0.81 -7.70
N LEU A 68 7.47 1.41 -7.42
CA LEU A 68 7.82 2.74 -7.92
C LEU A 68 8.59 2.70 -9.24
N LYS A 69 8.79 1.51 -9.82
CA LYS A 69 9.58 1.32 -11.04
C LYS A 69 9.01 2.15 -12.20
N GLY A 70 9.87 2.95 -12.83
CA GLY A 70 9.52 3.71 -14.03
C GLY A 70 8.67 4.96 -13.80
N LEU A 71 8.25 5.22 -12.56
CA LEU A 71 7.59 6.46 -12.20
C LEU A 71 8.63 7.58 -12.10
N LYS A 72 8.33 8.76 -12.67
CA LYS A 72 9.23 9.94 -12.67
C LYS A 72 8.54 11.17 -12.08
N VAL A 73 7.75 10.96 -11.04
CA VAL A 73 6.90 11.98 -10.41
C VAL A 73 7.05 11.94 -8.90
N LYS A 74 6.55 12.96 -8.21
CA LYS A 74 6.44 12.93 -6.75
C LYS A 74 5.48 11.83 -6.29
N CYS A 75 5.93 10.99 -5.37
CA CYS A 75 5.11 9.96 -4.72
C CYS A 75 4.99 10.26 -3.23
N PHE A 76 3.77 10.38 -2.73
CA PHE A 76 3.47 10.75 -1.34
C PHE A 76 3.05 9.50 -0.55
N GLY A 77 3.72 9.23 0.58
CA GLY A 77 3.41 8.09 1.44
C GLY A 77 3.37 8.44 2.93
N ASP A 78 2.88 7.52 3.76
CA ASP A 78 2.97 7.65 5.21
C ASP A 78 4.38 7.43 5.77
N LYS A 79 4.51 7.57 7.10
CA LYS A 79 5.67 7.21 7.91
C LYS A 79 6.12 5.75 7.72
N GLY A 80 5.25 4.87 7.23
CA GLY A 80 5.56 3.48 6.88
C GLY A 80 6.57 3.39 5.73
N TYR A 81 6.52 4.33 4.78
CA TYR A 81 7.34 4.35 3.56
C TYR A 81 8.68 5.08 3.72
N ILE A 82 9.10 5.38 4.94
CA ILE A 82 10.42 5.96 5.21
C ILE A 82 11.49 4.93 4.86
N SER A 83 12.24 5.20 3.79
CA SER A 83 13.23 4.29 3.23
C SER A 83 14.57 4.98 3.00
N LYS A 84 15.65 4.19 3.03
CA LYS A 84 17.01 4.63 2.67
C LYS A 84 17.17 4.81 1.15
N LEU A 85 16.20 4.36 0.35
CA LEU A 85 16.22 4.41 -1.11
C LEU A 85 15.89 5.79 -1.70
N PHE A 86 15.79 6.84 -0.88
CA PHE A 86 15.46 8.19 -1.38
C PHE A 86 16.39 8.62 -2.51
N SER A 87 17.72 8.54 -2.33
CA SER A 87 18.69 8.93 -3.35
C SER A 87 18.57 8.09 -4.63
N PHE A 88 18.37 6.77 -4.48
CA PHE A 88 18.20 5.85 -5.60
C PHE A 88 16.99 6.23 -6.48
N PHE A 89 15.85 6.53 -5.85
CA PHE A 89 14.66 6.96 -6.59
C PHE A 89 14.81 8.36 -7.17
N TYR A 90 15.45 9.27 -6.42
CA TYR A 90 15.67 10.64 -6.86
C TYR A 90 16.53 10.70 -8.13
N GLU A 91 17.60 9.89 -8.19
CA GLU A 91 18.43 9.72 -9.40
C GLU A 91 17.65 9.16 -10.59
N GLN A 92 16.60 8.37 -10.34
CA GLN A 92 15.69 7.86 -11.37
C GLN A 92 14.59 8.86 -11.77
N GLY A 93 14.55 10.03 -11.14
CA GLY A 93 13.56 11.07 -11.38
C GLY A 93 12.28 10.93 -10.55
N LEU A 94 12.28 10.07 -9.53
CA LEU A 94 11.17 9.93 -8.57
C LEU A 94 11.53 10.53 -7.22
N GLU A 95 10.73 11.49 -6.78
CA GLU A 95 10.86 12.06 -5.44
C GLU A 95 9.85 11.39 -4.50
N LEU A 96 10.34 10.55 -3.60
CA LEU A 96 9.53 9.92 -2.56
C LEU A 96 9.40 10.86 -1.35
N VAL A 97 8.20 11.40 -1.14
CA VAL A 97 7.88 12.31 -0.05
C VAL A 97 7.06 11.57 1.01
N HIS A 98 7.44 11.69 2.29
CA HIS A 98 6.75 11.01 3.38
C HIS A 98 6.48 11.93 4.57
N LYS A 99 5.55 11.53 5.45
CA LYS A 99 5.37 12.20 6.75
C LYS A 99 6.62 12.00 7.63
N VAL A 100 7.02 13.04 8.35
CA VAL A 100 8.17 12.98 9.29
C VAL A 100 7.75 12.29 10.59
N ARG A 101 8.62 11.43 11.16
CA ARG A 101 8.40 10.83 12.50
C ARG A 101 8.85 11.80 13.59
N ALA A 102 8.22 11.74 14.77
CA ALA A 102 8.50 12.65 15.89
C ALA A 102 9.99 12.67 16.31
N ASN A 103 10.68 11.52 16.21
CA ASN A 103 12.09 11.37 16.61
C ASN A 103 13.08 11.69 15.47
N MET A 104 12.62 12.14 14.30
CA MET A 104 13.50 12.53 13.20
C MET A 104 13.85 14.01 13.30
N LYS A 105 15.06 14.37 12.88
CA LYS A 105 15.43 15.77 12.68
C LYS A 105 14.43 16.39 11.71
N ASN A 106 13.90 17.55 12.09
CA ASN A 106 12.94 18.26 11.26
C ASN A 106 13.61 18.65 9.94
N GLN A 107 12.97 18.31 8.83
CA GLN A 107 13.46 18.64 7.49
C GLN A 107 12.60 19.77 6.93
N ILE A 108 13.23 20.71 6.23
CA ILE A 108 12.50 21.79 5.54
C ILE A 108 11.71 21.12 4.42
N MET A 109 10.38 21.22 4.48
CA MET A 109 9.47 20.65 3.50
C MET A 109 8.64 21.78 2.88
N ASN A 110 8.51 21.75 1.56
CA ASN A 110 7.69 22.73 0.84
C ASN A 110 6.23 22.68 1.32
N LEU A 111 5.58 23.84 1.38
CA LEU A 111 4.18 23.94 1.79
C LEU A 111 3.26 23.07 0.92
N ASN A 112 3.50 23.02 -0.39
CA ASN A 112 2.74 22.18 -1.32
C ASN A 112 2.88 20.68 -1.00
N ASP A 113 4.09 20.22 -0.70
CA ASP A 113 4.33 18.83 -0.34
C ASP A 113 3.65 18.48 0.99
N LYS A 114 3.69 19.41 1.96
CA LYS A 114 2.97 19.27 3.23
C LYS A 114 1.45 19.21 3.05
N ILE A 115 0.89 19.99 2.12
CA ILE A 115 -0.54 19.95 1.78
C ILE A 115 -0.88 18.62 1.11
N ASN A 116 -0.06 18.15 0.16
CA ASN A 116 -0.31 16.89 -0.54
C ASN A 116 -0.22 15.67 0.40
N LEU A 117 0.67 15.68 1.39
CA LEU A 117 0.71 14.64 2.44
C LEU A 117 -0.56 14.59 3.31
N LYS A 118 -1.37 15.67 3.33
CA LYS A 118 -2.67 15.70 4.02
C LYS A 118 -3.84 15.24 3.13
N LYS A 119 -3.67 15.24 1.80
CA LYS A 119 -4.73 14.87 0.83
C LYS A 119 -4.87 13.35 0.65
N ARG A 120 -4.93 12.60 1.76
CA ARG A 120 -5.08 11.13 1.72
C ARG A 120 -6.51 10.64 1.58
N ALA A 121 -7.48 11.53 1.80
CA ALA A 121 -8.90 11.22 1.63
C ALA A 121 -9.22 10.52 0.31
N LEU A 122 -8.51 10.86 -0.78
CA LEU A 122 -8.69 10.21 -2.07
C LEU A 122 -8.28 8.72 -2.04
N ILE A 123 -7.05 8.40 -1.62
CA ILE A 123 -6.59 7.00 -1.60
C ILE A 123 -7.33 6.19 -0.53
N GLU A 124 -7.70 6.81 0.59
CA GLU A 124 -8.54 6.20 1.61
C GLU A 124 -9.92 5.86 1.04
N SER A 125 -10.52 6.73 0.21
CA SER A 125 -11.79 6.44 -0.48
C SER A 125 -11.65 5.31 -1.50
N VAL A 126 -10.54 5.26 -2.25
CA VAL A 126 -10.28 4.15 -3.18
C VAL A 126 -10.16 2.83 -2.42
N ASN A 127 -9.41 2.81 -1.32
CA ASN A 127 -9.28 1.64 -0.45
C ASN A 127 -10.64 1.22 0.11
N ASP A 128 -11.44 2.17 0.59
CA ASP A 128 -12.77 1.91 1.13
C ASP A 128 -13.71 1.28 0.08
N ILE A 129 -13.72 1.79 -1.16
CA ILE A 129 -14.49 1.19 -2.27
C ILE A 129 -14.01 -0.25 -2.52
N LEU A 130 -12.69 -0.47 -2.60
CA LEU A 130 -12.11 -1.80 -2.82
C LEU A 130 -12.44 -2.79 -1.71
N MET A 131 -12.46 -2.34 -0.46
CA MET A 131 -12.76 -3.18 0.69
C MET A 131 -14.25 -3.45 0.82
N THR A 132 -15.11 -2.43 0.66
CA THR A 132 -16.54 -2.53 0.98
C THR A 132 -17.40 -2.92 -0.21
N VAL A 133 -17.20 -2.31 -1.39
CA VAL A 133 -18.01 -2.56 -2.58
C VAL A 133 -17.56 -3.83 -3.29
N PHE A 134 -16.23 -4.04 -3.36
CA PHE A 134 -15.66 -5.21 -4.04
C PHE A 134 -15.26 -6.35 -3.08
N ASP A 135 -15.55 -6.22 -1.79
CA ASP A 135 -15.38 -7.26 -0.76
C ASP A 135 -13.98 -7.91 -0.74
N ILE A 136 -12.92 -7.14 -1.04
CA ILE A 136 -11.55 -7.68 -1.07
C ILE A 136 -11.12 -8.21 0.31
N GLU A 137 -11.66 -7.67 1.40
CA GLU A 137 -11.24 -8.01 2.77
C GLU A 137 -11.91 -9.27 3.35
N HIS A 138 -12.66 -10.04 2.56
CA HIS A 138 -13.43 -11.14 3.13
C HIS A 138 -12.55 -12.34 3.55
N THR A 139 -12.84 -12.94 4.70
CA THR A 139 -12.06 -14.06 5.25
C THR A 139 -12.48 -15.45 4.74
N ARG A 140 -13.50 -15.53 3.89
CA ARG A 140 -14.20 -16.78 3.50
C ARG A 140 -13.61 -17.50 2.29
N HIS A 141 -12.42 -17.13 1.81
CA HIS A 141 -11.82 -17.86 0.70
C HIS A 141 -11.44 -19.29 1.13
N HIS A 142 -11.91 -20.27 0.35
CA HIS A 142 -11.59 -21.70 0.52
C HIS A 142 -10.40 -22.15 -0.34
N ASN A 143 -9.91 -21.30 -1.24
CA ASN A 143 -8.76 -21.55 -2.11
C ASN A 143 -7.95 -20.25 -2.30
N PRO A 144 -6.62 -20.24 -2.08
CA PRO A 144 -5.80 -19.04 -2.25
C PRO A 144 -5.79 -18.51 -3.68
N ILE A 145 -5.89 -19.39 -4.68
CA ILE A 145 -5.94 -18.99 -6.09
C ILE A 145 -7.22 -18.19 -6.36
N ASN A 146 -8.35 -18.63 -5.83
CA ASN A 146 -9.62 -17.91 -5.97
C ASN A 146 -9.57 -16.57 -5.25
N ALA A 147 -8.85 -16.48 -4.13
CA ALA A 147 -8.66 -15.22 -3.41
C ALA A 147 -7.88 -14.20 -4.25
N ILE A 148 -6.78 -14.63 -4.85
CA ILE A 148 -6.00 -13.82 -5.76
C ILE A 148 -6.87 -13.43 -6.97
N ALA A 149 -7.56 -14.38 -7.59
CA ALA A 149 -8.44 -14.11 -8.73
C ALA A 149 -9.53 -13.09 -8.38
N HIS A 150 -10.12 -13.18 -7.18
CA HIS A 150 -11.09 -12.21 -6.67
C HIS A 150 -10.48 -10.81 -6.53
N THR A 151 -9.29 -10.70 -5.88
CA THR A 151 -8.59 -9.42 -5.74
C THR A 151 -8.26 -8.79 -7.10
N PHE A 152 -7.77 -9.58 -8.05
CA PHE A 152 -7.49 -9.10 -9.40
C PHE A 152 -8.77 -8.68 -10.13
N GLY A 153 -9.86 -9.46 -10.00
CA GLY A 153 -11.16 -9.12 -10.55
C GLY A 153 -11.67 -7.78 -10.04
N ALA A 154 -11.61 -7.56 -8.72
CA ALA A 154 -11.97 -6.30 -8.09
C ALA A 154 -11.16 -5.11 -8.63
N LEU A 155 -9.84 -5.27 -8.75
CA LEU A 155 -8.95 -4.23 -9.30
C LEU A 155 -9.28 -3.94 -10.77
N ILE A 156 -9.55 -4.97 -11.58
CA ILE A 156 -9.92 -4.80 -12.99
C ILE A 156 -11.25 -4.07 -13.13
N VAL A 157 -12.25 -4.40 -12.30
CA VAL A 157 -13.56 -3.74 -12.33
C VAL A 157 -13.43 -2.27 -11.89
N TYR A 158 -12.61 -1.97 -10.89
CA TYR A 158 -12.35 -0.58 -10.48
C TYR A 158 -11.65 0.24 -11.56
N LEU A 159 -10.76 -0.38 -12.35
CA LEU A 159 -10.04 0.29 -13.42
C LEU A 159 -10.90 0.63 -14.65
N ARG A 160 -12.12 0.08 -14.72
CA ARG A 160 -13.05 0.24 -15.83
C ARG A 160 -13.95 1.46 -15.62
#